data_AF-A0A8C4N6Z6-F1
#
_entry.id   AF-A0A8C4N6Z6-F1
#
_cell.length_a   1.000
_cell.length_b   1.000
_cell.length_c   1.000
_cell.angle_alpha   90.00
_cell.angle_beta   90.00
_cell.angle_gamma   90.00
#
_symmetry.space_group_name_H-M   'P 1'
#
loop_
_entity.id
_entity.type
_entity.pdbx_description
1 polymer ?
#
loop_
_entity_poly.entity_id
_entity_poly.type
_entity_poly.pdbx_seq_one_letter_code
_entity_poly.pdbx_strand_id
1 'polypeptide(L)'
;MLAAACQMFLGKEDQQVGQIALETLEGHQRAIMGNMTVEEIYKDRKKFSHEVFRVASSDLVNMGISVVSYTLKDVRDDLDYLRSLGKARTAQVQKDARIGEAEASRDAGIRESIAKQEKVAAQFHNEIEVAKAERDFQLKSAVYDTEVNSKKAQADLAYQLQVAKTKQRIEEERMEVAVVERRQQISVQEQETTRMEREIEATVRKPAEAERFRLEKIAEAERARLIMEAEAESEAIKLKGDAKAYAAAACAAAEAEQMSQKAKSFKEYKEAAMVDLLLQALPKIAEEASRPLSDTKKVTMISSGGEVGASRLAGEILDIVEKVPAVVSKLTGVNIGQAQYMSSG
;
A
#
# COMPACT_ATOMS: atom_id res chain seq x y z
N MET A 1 -62.61 138.80 -3.19
CA MET A 1 -61.48 138.58 -2.26
C MET A 1 -60.99 139.91 -1.66
N LEU A 2 -60.48 140.85 -2.47
CA LEU A 2 -59.94 142.13 -1.97
C LEU A 2 -60.97 142.99 -1.20
N ALA A 3 -62.21 143.10 -1.69
CA ALA A 3 -63.26 143.86 -1.01
C ALA A 3 -63.63 143.29 0.38
N ALA A 4 -63.65 141.95 0.53
CA ALA A 4 -63.94 141.29 1.79
C ALA A 4 -62.80 141.46 2.80
N ALA A 5 -61.54 141.32 2.35
CA ALA A 5 -60.36 141.62 3.16
C ALA A 5 -60.35 143.09 3.62
N CYS A 6 -60.64 144.04 2.74
CA CYS A 6 -60.72 145.45 3.10
C CYS A 6 -61.85 145.74 4.09
N GLN A 7 -62.97 145.01 4.06
CA GLN A 7 -64.05 145.18 5.04
C GLN A 7 -63.73 144.56 6.41
N MET A 8 -63.09 143.39 6.43
CA MET A 8 -62.81 142.66 7.67
C MET A 8 -61.55 143.16 8.39
N PHE A 9 -60.57 143.67 7.65
CA PHE A 9 -59.26 144.04 8.19
C PHE A 9 -58.95 145.54 8.13
N LEU A 10 -59.92 146.41 7.81
CA LEU A 10 -59.69 147.86 7.83
C LEU A 10 -59.29 148.34 9.22
N GLY A 11 -58.13 149.00 9.32
CA GLY A 11 -57.63 149.54 10.59
C GLY A 11 -57.02 148.51 11.55
N LYS A 12 -56.83 147.26 11.12
CA LYS A 12 -56.10 146.24 11.88
C LYS A 12 -54.62 146.22 11.47
N GLU A 13 -53.77 145.92 12.44
CA GLU A 13 -52.34 145.69 12.20
C GLU A 13 -52.11 144.28 11.63
N ASP A 14 -51.01 144.09 10.89
CA ASP A 14 -50.65 142.79 10.29
C ASP A 14 -50.62 141.64 11.32
N GLN A 15 -50.20 141.93 12.55
CA GLN A 15 -50.19 140.95 13.64
C GLN A 15 -51.61 140.48 13.99
N GLN A 16 -52.60 141.38 13.97
CA GLN A 16 -54.00 141.05 14.25
C GLN A 16 -54.63 140.28 13.10
N VAL A 17 -54.27 140.59 11.84
CA VAL A 17 -54.69 139.82 10.66
C VAL A 17 -54.15 138.39 10.72
N GLY A 18 -52.86 138.25 11.06
CA GLY A 18 -52.21 136.96 11.24
C GLY A 18 -52.84 136.12 12.36
N GLN A 19 -53.20 136.76 13.48
CA GLN A 19 -53.87 136.07 14.59
C GLN A 19 -55.26 135.55 14.20
N ILE A 20 -56.08 136.35 13.52
CA ILE A 20 -57.42 135.92 13.07
C ILE A 20 -57.32 134.73 12.10
N ALA A 21 -56.37 134.78 11.17
CA ALA A 21 -56.12 133.68 10.23
C ALA A 21 -55.65 132.41 10.95
N LEU A 22 -54.78 132.55 11.96
CA LEU A 22 -54.29 131.44 12.77
C LEU A 22 -55.41 130.81 13.59
N GLU A 23 -56.22 131.61 14.28
CA GLU A 23 -57.36 131.12 15.09
C GLU A 23 -58.38 130.36 14.24
N THR A 24 -58.63 130.83 13.02
CA THR A 24 -59.53 130.16 12.08
C THR A 24 -58.93 128.82 11.61
N LEU A 25 -57.65 128.78 11.26
CA LEU A 25 -56.96 127.54 10.89
C LEU A 25 -56.94 126.53 12.03
N GLU A 26 -56.65 126.97 13.25
CA GLU A 26 -56.65 126.13 14.44
C GLU A 26 -58.05 125.61 14.78
N GLY A 27 -59.10 126.43 14.59
CA GLY A 27 -60.49 126.02 14.75
C GLY A 27 -60.84 124.86 13.83
N HIS A 28 -60.55 124.99 12.54
CA HIS A 28 -60.78 123.93 11.54
C HIS A 28 -59.90 122.70 11.79
N GLN A 29 -58.63 122.89 12.13
CA GLN A 29 -57.72 121.79 12.48
C GLN A 29 -58.27 120.99 13.67
N ARG A 30 -58.73 121.67 14.73
CA ARG A 30 -59.30 121.03 15.92
C ARG A 30 -60.60 120.28 15.61
N ALA A 31 -61.45 120.83 14.74
CA ALA A 31 -62.69 120.18 14.31
C ALA A 31 -62.41 118.89 13.53
N ILE A 32 -61.47 118.90 12.59
CA ILE A 32 -61.08 117.71 11.84
C ILE A 32 -60.41 116.67 12.75
N MET A 33 -59.57 117.10 13.70
CA MET A 33 -58.99 116.20 14.71
C MET A 33 -60.06 115.52 15.57
N GLY A 34 -61.19 116.18 15.86
CA GLY A 34 -62.29 115.60 16.62
C GLY A 34 -63.03 114.45 15.91
N ASN A 35 -62.96 114.41 14.57
CA ASN A 35 -63.64 113.41 13.76
C ASN A 35 -62.73 112.25 13.31
N MET A 36 -61.43 112.30 13.61
CA MET A 36 -60.44 111.29 13.20
C MET A 36 -59.77 110.65 14.42
N THR A 37 -59.43 109.37 14.30
CA THR A 37 -58.64 108.69 15.35
C THR A 37 -57.16 109.07 15.26
N VAL A 38 -56.44 108.95 16.38
CA VAL A 38 -55.00 109.24 16.46
C VAL A 38 -54.20 108.38 15.47
N GLU A 39 -54.60 107.13 15.29
CA GLU A 39 -54.00 106.17 14.36
C GLU A 39 -54.22 106.55 12.90
N GLU A 40 -55.40 107.07 12.55
CA GLU A 40 -55.69 107.52 11.17
C GLU A 40 -54.87 108.76 10.82
N ILE A 41 -54.77 109.72 11.75
CA ILE A 41 -53.93 110.91 11.58
C ILE A 41 -52.45 110.51 11.44
N TYR A 42 -51.99 109.52 12.20
CA TYR A 42 -50.61 109.06 12.16
C TYR A 42 -50.29 108.24 10.90
N LYS A 43 -51.19 107.33 10.48
CA LYS A 43 -51.03 106.46 9.31
C LYS A 43 -51.18 107.23 7.99
N ASP A 44 -52.12 108.17 7.93
CA ASP A 44 -52.43 108.92 6.71
C ASP A 44 -52.46 110.44 6.94
N ARG A 45 -51.26 110.98 7.13
CA ARG A 45 -51.03 112.43 7.34
C ARG A 45 -51.48 113.28 6.15
N LYS A 46 -51.46 112.70 4.94
CA LYS A 46 -51.84 113.42 3.71
C LYS A 46 -53.35 113.65 3.67
N LYS A 47 -54.14 112.63 4.01
CA LYS A 47 -55.60 112.74 4.10
C LYS A 47 -56.02 113.80 5.11
N PHE A 48 -55.42 113.79 6.30
CA PHE A 48 -55.67 114.81 7.33
C PHE A 48 -55.34 116.22 6.83
N SER A 49 -54.13 116.42 6.26
CA SER A 49 -53.69 117.73 5.77
C SER A 49 -54.60 118.27 4.65
N HIS A 50 -55.07 117.39 3.76
CA HIS A 50 -55.97 117.74 2.67
C HIS A 50 -57.36 118.16 3.16
N GLU A 51 -57.91 117.46 4.17
CA GLU A 51 -59.21 117.80 4.76
C GLU A 51 -59.18 119.16 5.47
N VAL A 52 -58.17 119.42 6.29
CA VAL A 52 -57.99 120.72 6.96
C VAL A 52 -57.82 121.83 5.92
N PHE A 53 -56.99 121.61 4.89
CA PHE A 53 -56.81 122.57 3.81
C PHE A 53 -58.12 122.89 3.09
N ARG A 54 -58.95 121.88 2.78
CA ARG A 54 -60.20 122.08 2.04
C ARG A 54 -61.20 122.94 2.83
N VAL A 55 -61.39 122.63 4.11
CA VAL A 55 -62.37 123.33 4.95
C VAL A 55 -61.89 124.74 5.29
N ALA A 56 -60.63 124.89 5.70
CA ALA A 56 -60.09 126.21 6.06
C ALA A 56 -59.91 127.14 4.85
N SER A 57 -59.55 126.60 3.67
CA SER A 57 -59.45 127.42 2.45
C SER A 57 -60.77 128.07 2.09
N SER A 58 -61.90 127.35 2.23
CA SER A 58 -63.23 127.91 1.92
C SER A 58 -63.58 129.10 2.82
N ASP A 59 -63.19 129.04 4.10
CA ASP A 59 -63.53 130.05 5.09
C ASP A 59 -62.59 131.27 5.01
N LEU A 60 -61.28 131.02 4.85
CA LEU A 60 -60.28 132.07 4.66
C LEU A 60 -60.51 132.87 3.37
N VAL A 61 -60.99 132.23 2.30
CA VAL A 61 -61.35 132.93 1.05
C VAL A 61 -62.48 133.94 1.28
N ASN A 62 -63.45 133.64 2.15
CA ASN A 62 -64.51 134.58 2.52
C ASN A 62 -63.97 135.78 3.30
N MET A 63 -62.88 135.59 4.05
CA MET A 63 -62.16 136.69 4.72
C MET A 63 -61.20 137.45 3.80
N GLY A 64 -61.03 136.99 2.57
CA GLY A 64 -60.10 137.59 1.62
C GLY A 64 -58.65 137.09 1.72
N ILE A 65 -58.42 135.97 2.41
CA ILE A 65 -57.11 135.31 2.58
C ILE A 65 -57.07 134.04 1.71
N SER A 66 -55.96 133.79 1.02
CA SER A 66 -55.74 132.57 0.24
C SER A 66 -54.64 131.71 0.88
N VAL A 67 -54.92 130.42 1.07
CA VAL A 67 -53.94 129.46 1.58
C VAL A 67 -53.23 128.81 0.40
N VAL A 68 -51.90 128.93 0.34
CA VAL A 68 -51.10 128.32 -0.74
C VAL A 68 -50.87 126.83 -0.50
N SER A 69 -50.55 126.44 0.74
CA SER A 69 -50.34 125.05 1.13
C SER A 69 -50.51 124.86 2.64
N TYR A 70 -50.86 123.64 3.03
CA TYR A 70 -50.91 123.21 4.42
C TYR A 70 -50.18 121.89 4.57
N THR A 71 -49.15 121.86 5.41
CA THR A 71 -48.36 120.65 5.69
C THR A 71 -48.21 120.44 7.19
N LEU A 72 -48.42 119.20 7.61
CA LEU A 72 -48.25 118.79 8.99
C LEU A 72 -46.76 118.58 9.29
N LYS A 73 -46.21 119.30 10.28
CA LYS A 73 -44.81 119.16 10.69
C LYS A 73 -44.60 117.92 11.55
N ASP A 74 -45.26 117.87 12.70
CA ASP A 74 -45.08 116.80 13.68
C ASP A 74 -46.40 116.51 14.41
N VAL A 75 -46.56 115.28 14.89
CA VAL A 75 -47.71 114.85 15.70
C VAL A 75 -47.13 114.20 16.94
N ARG A 76 -47.38 114.83 18.09
CA ARG A 76 -46.89 114.40 19.39
C ARG A 76 -48.04 114.17 20.33
N ASP A 77 -47.84 113.24 21.24
CA ASP A 77 -48.76 112.91 22.31
C ASP A 77 -48.06 113.06 23.67
N ASP A 78 -48.80 113.56 24.66
CA ASP A 78 -48.25 113.76 26.01
C ASP A 78 -48.14 112.46 26.81
N LEU A 79 -48.85 111.40 26.38
CA LEU A 79 -49.01 110.13 27.10
C LEU A 79 -48.24 108.94 26.49
N ASP A 80 -47.29 109.17 25.57
CA ASP A 80 -46.40 108.15 24.96
C ASP A 80 -47.13 106.94 24.31
N TYR A 81 -48.40 107.13 23.93
CA TYR A 81 -49.26 106.19 23.22
C TYR A 81 -48.70 105.80 21.85
N LEU A 82 -48.26 106.78 21.05
CA LEU A 82 -47.71 106.56 19.71
C LEU A 82 -46.43 105.72 19.76
N ARG A 83 -45.58 105.97 20.75
CA ARG A 83 -44.36 105.18 20.97
C ARG A 83 -44.69 103.75 21.41
N SER A 84 -45.71 103.58 22.23
CA SER A 84 -46.18 102.26 22.70
C SER A 84 -46.76 101.42 21.55
N LEU A 85 -47.50 102.04 20.62
CA LEU A 85 -48.00 101.39 19.40
C LEU A 85 -46.84 100.89 18.52
N GLY A 86 -45.79 101.71 18.36
CA GLY A 86 -44.58 101.33 17.62
C GLY A 86 -43.83 100.15 18.26
N LYS A 87 -43.73 100.11 19.60
CA LYS A 87 -43.12 98.99 20.33
C LYS A 87 -43.86 97.67 20.10
N ALA A 88 -45.18 97.67 20.19
CA ALA A 88 -45.99 96.47 19.96
C ALA A 88 -45.82 95.94 18.53
N ARG A 89 -45.87 96.83 17.54
CA ARG A 89 -45.66 96.45 16.12
C ARG A 89 -44.26 95.91 15.87
N THR A 90 -43.23 96.52 16.47
CA THR A 90 -41.84 96.06 16.35
C THR A 90 -41.66 94.67 16.96
N ALA A 91 -42.23 94.44 18.15
CA ALA A 91 -42.19 93.13 18.80
C ALA A 91 -42.91 92.05 17.98
N GLN A 92 -44.04 92.38 17.35
CA GLN A 92 -44.75 91.47 16.45
C GLN A 92 -43.89 91.10 15.24
N VAL A 93 -43.32 92.09 14.54
CA VAL A 93 -42.44 91.84 13.38
C VAL A 93 -41.23 91.00 13.76
N GLN A 94 -40.59 91.27 14.91
CA GLN A 94 -39.48 90.46 15.41
C GLN A 94 -39.88 89.04 15.80
N LYS A 95 -41.10 88.83 16.32
CA LYS A 95 -41.64 87.50 16.60
C LYS A 95 -41.85 86.73 15.31
N ASP A 96 -42.51 87.35 14.33
CA ASP A 96 -42.82 86.72 13.05
C ASP A 96 -41.53 86.37 12.28
N ALA A 97 -40.53 87.26 12.30
CA ALA A 97 -39.21 87.00 11.74
C ALA A 97 -38.53 85.80 12.40
N ARG A 98 -38.55 85.71 13.75
CA ARG A 98 -37.98 84.57 14.48
C ARG A 98 -38.69 83.25 14.18
N ILE A 99 -40.02 83.28 14.02
CA ILE A 99 -40.80 82.09 13.63
C ILE A 99 -40.39 81.64 12.23
N GLY A 100 -40.31 82.57 11.28
CA GLY A 100 -39.88 82.26 9.91
C GLY A 100 -38.46 81.70 9.83
N GLU A 101 -37.52 82.24 10.62
CA GLU A 101 -36.16 81.72 10.71
C GLU A 101 -36.12 80.30 11.30
N ALA A 102 -36.88 80.05 12.38
CA ALA A 102 -36.95 78.75 13.01
C ALA A 102 -37.58 77.68 12.07
N GLU A 103 -38.64 78.04 11.36
CA GLU A 103 -39.28 77.16 10.37
C GLU A 103 -38.34 76.86 9.20
N ALA A 104 -37.68 77.87 8.64
CA ALA A 104 -36.71 77.69 7.56
C ALA A 104 -35.52 76.82 8.00
N SER A 105 -35.00 77.04 9.20
CA SER A 105 -33.91 76.25 9.78
C SER A 105 -34.33 74.79 10.01
N ARG A 106 -35.53 74.55 10.56
CA ARG A 106 -36.08 73.20 10.74
C ARG A 106 -36.21 72.48 9.40
N ASP A 107 -36.81 73.13 8.41
CA ASP A 107 -37.07 72.53 7.11
C ASP A 107 -35.76 72.24 6.36
N ALA A 108 -34.77 73.14 6.47
CA ALA A 108 -33.41 72.91 5.97
C ALA A 108 -32.76 71.70 6.66
N GLY A 109 -32.83 71.61 7.99
CA GLY A 109 -32.26 70.49 8.75
C GLY A 109 -32.92 69.14 8.44
N ILE A 110 -34.23 69.12 8.19
CA ILE A 110 -34.94 67.91 7.75
C ILE A 110 -34.46 67.48 6.37
N ARG A 111 -34.39 68.41 5.40
CA ARG A 111 -33.92 68.10 4.05
C ARG A 111 -32.47 67.63 4.04
N GLU A 112 -31.61 68.27 4.82
CA GLU A 112 -30.22 67.85 4.97
C GLU A 112 -30.11 66.43 5.56
N SER A 113 -30.91 66.15 6.61
CA SER A 113 -30.94 64.82 7.24
C SER A 113 -31.41 63.74 6.27
N ILE A 114 -32.46 64.00 5.49
CA ILE A 114 -32.96 63.08 4.46
C ILE A 114 -31.91 62.86 3.38
N ALA A 115 -31.33 63.93 2.83
CA ALA A 115 -30.28 63.84 1.82
C ALA A 115 -29.06 63.05 2.34
N LYS A 116 -28.71 63.22 3.61
CA LYS A 116 -27.63 62.45 4.26
C LYS A 116 -28.00 60.98 4.42
N GLN A 117 -29.22 60.67 4.84
CA GLN A 117 -29.72 59.29 4.93
C GLN A 117 -29.73 58.60 3.57
N GLU A 118 -30.25 59.26 2.53
CA GLU A 118 -30.26 58.74 1.16
C GLU A 118 -28.84 58.51 0.63
N LYS A 119 -27.93 59.48 0.83
CA LYS A 119 -26.52 59.32 0.45
C LYS A 119 -25.89 58.10 1.13
N VAL A 120 -26.07 57.96 2.44
CA VAL A 120 -25.50 56.84 3.20
C VAL A 120 -26.13 55.51 2.78
N ALA A 121 -27.45 55.47 2.55
CA ALA A 121 -28.13 54.28 2.05
C ALA A 121 -27.61 53.86 0.66
N ALA A 122 -27.38 54.82 -0.24
CA ALA A 122 -26.79 54.56 -1.56
C ALA A 122 -25.35 54.06 -1.45
N GLN A 123 -24.55 54.61 -0.53
CA GLN A 123 -23.19 54.14 -0.25
C GLN A 123 -23.20 52.69 0.24
N PHE A 124 -24.02 52.35 1.24
CA PHE A 124 -24.14 50.99 1.73
C PHE A 124 -24.66 50.02 0.66
N HIS A 125 -25.61 50.45 -0.18
CA HIS A 125 -26.08 49.63 -1.29
C HIS A 125 -24.94 49.28 -2.25
N ASN A 126 -24.15 50.28 -2.66
CA ASN A 126 -22.99 50.06 -3.51
C ASN A 126 -21.93 49.17 -2.82
N GLU A 127 -21.63 49.38 -1.54
CA GLU A 127 -20.69 48.55 -0.78
C GLU A 127 -21.15 47.09 -0.68
N ILE A 128 -22.45 46.86 -0.46
CA ILE A 128 -23.04 45.50 -0.45
C ILE A 128 -22.86 44.83 -1.81
N GLU A 129 -23.11 45.53 -2.91
CA GLU A 129 -22.95 44.96 -4.25
C GLU A 129 -21.48 44.66 -4.58
N VAL A 130 -20.54 45.54 -4.18
CA VAL A 130 -19.10 45.28 -4.31
C VAL A 130 -18.69 44.06 -3.49
N ALA A 131 -19.11 43.98 -2.22
CA ALA A 131 -18.79 42.85 -1.34
C ALA A 131 -19.39 41.52 -1.85
N LYS A 132 -20.59 41.55 -2.43
CA LYS A 132 -21.18 40.39 -3.11
C LYS A 132 -20.34 39.96 -4.30
N ALA A 133 -19.96 40.90 -5.18
CA ALA A 133 -19.15 40.62 -6.35
C ALA A 133 -17.77 40.04 -5.97
N GLU A 134 -17.14 40.58 -4.93
CA GLU A 134 -15.86 40.09 -4.41
C GLU A 134 -15.98 38.67 -3.84
N ARG A 135 -17.01 38.40 -3.03
CA ARG A 135 -17.27 37.06 -2.50
C ARG A 135 -17.57 36.05 -3.63
N ASP A 136 -18.35 36.43 -4.63
CA ASP A 136 -18.65 35.55 -5.77
C ASP A 136 -17.41 35.31 -6.64
N PHE A 137 -16.54 36.32 -6.80
CA PHE A 137 -15.24 36.17 -7.45
C PHE A 137 -14.34 35.20 -6.68
N GLN A 138 -14.21 35.38 -5.37
CA GLN A 138 -13.39 34.50 -4.52
C GLN A 138 -13.90 33.05 -4.54
N LEU A 139 -15.22 32.84 -4.47
CA LEU A 139 -15.83 31.51 -4.59
C LEU A 139 -15.51 30.87 -5.94
N LYS A 140 -15.67 31.60 -7.04
CA LYS A 140 -15.33 31.09 -8.38
C LYS A 140 -13.84 30.78 -8.51
N SER A 141 -12.97 31.66 -8.02
CA SER A 141 -11.52 31.44 -8.02
C SER A 141 -11.18 30.16 -7.26
N ALA A 142 -11.72 29.97 -6.05
CA ALA A 142 -11.48 28.78 -5.26
C ALA A 142 -11.96 27.50 -5.98
N VAL A 143 -13.14 27.53 -6.62
CA VAL A 143 -13.63 26.39 -7.43
C VAL A 143 -12.66 26.08 -8.56
N TYR A 144 -12.22 27.08 -9.34
CA TYR A 144 -11.25 26.86 -10.42
C TYR A 144 -9.91 26.36 -9.89
N ASP A 145 -9.41 26.87 -8.77
CA ASP A 145 -8.18 26.40 -8.16
C ASP A 145 -8.29 24.93 -7.75
N THR A 146 -9.41 24.52 -7.15
CA THR A 146 -9.64 23.11 -6.83
C THR A 146 -9.69 22.24 -8.07
N GLU A 147 -10.32 22.70 -9.15
CA GLU A 147 -10.40 21.98 -10.42
C GLU A 147 -9.02 21.85 -11.07
N VAL A 148 -8.27 22.94 -11.17
CA VAL A 148 -6.89 22.98 -11.68
C VAL A 148 -5.99 22.05 -10.86
N ASN A 149 -6.06 22.11 -9.54
CA ASN A 149 -5.26 21.26 -8.66
C ASN A 149 -5.65 19.79 -8.76
N SER A 150 -6.95 19.48 -8.88
CA SER A 150 -7.42 18.12 -9.13
C SER A 150 -6.89 17.57 -10.45
N LYS A 151 -6.95 18.37 -11.53
CA LYS A 151 -6.42 18.00 -12.84
C LYS A 151 -4.90 17.83 -12.84
N LYS A 152 -4.16 18.70 -12.15
CA LYS A 152 -2.71 18.57 -11.94
C LYS A 152 -2.37 17.28 -11.19
N ALA A 153 -3.05 17.02 -10.07
CA ALA A 153 -2.84 15.79 -9.31
C ALA A 153 -3.17 14.53 -10.13
N GLN A 154 -4.23 14.56 -10.96
CA GLN A 154 -4.54 13.49 -11.90
C GLN A 154 -3.44 13.30 -12.95
N ALA A 155 -2.91 14.40 -13.51
CA ALA A 155 -1.81 14.35 -14.48
C ALA A 155 -0.54 13.78 -13.85
N ASP A 156 -0.20 14.20 -12.63
CA ASP A 156 0.95 13.69 -11.88
C ASP A 156 0.82 12.20 -11.55
N LEU A 157 -0.36 11.77 -11.09
CA LEU A 157 -0.66 10.34 -10.86
C LEU A 157 -0.61 9.53 -12.16
N ALA A 158 -1.15 10.07 -13.26
CA ALA A 158 -1.08 9.41 -14.56
C ALA A 158 0.38 9.27 -15.04
N TYR A 159 1.20 10.31 -14.85
CA TYR A 159 2.62 10.27 -15.15
C TYR A 159 3.35 9.22 -14.30
N GLN A 160 3.14 9.21 -12.98
CA GLN A 160 3.73 8.21 -12.08
C GLN A 160 3.31 6.78 -12.44
N LEU A 161 2.02 6.57 -12.75
CA LEU A 161 1.49 5.29 -13.19
C LEU A 161 2.16 4.85 -14.51
N GLN A 162 2.33 5.76 -15.46
CA GLN A 162 2.98 5.48 -16.72
C GLN A 162 4.46 5.10 -16.52
N VAL A 163 5.17 5.79 -15.62
CA VAL A 163 6.54 5.43 -15.23
C VAL A 163 6.57 4.03 -14.61
N ALA A 164 5.65 3.71 -13.70
CA ALA A 164 5.58 2.39 -13.07
C ALA A 164 5.27 1.28 -14.09
N LYS A 165 4.31 1.48 -14.99
CA LYS A 165 4.00 0.55 -16.09
C LYS A 165 5.19 0.34 -17.02
N THR A 166 5.89 1.42 -17.37
CA THR A 166 7.06 1.34 -18.24
C THR A 166 8.19 0.58 -17.55
N LYS A 167 8.43 0.83 -16.25
CA LYS A 167 9.39 0.05 -15.45
C LYS A 167 9.01 -1.43 -15.39
N GLN A 168 7.74 -1.75 -15.11
CA GLN A 168 7.27 -3.13 -15.09
C GLN A 168 7.52 -3.82 -16.45
N ARG A 169 7.19 -3.16 -17.57
CA ARG A 169 7.44 -3.71 -18.91
C ARG A 169 8.92 -3.92 -19.19
N ILE A 170 9.80 -3.00 -18.74
CA ILE A 170 11.26 -3.17 -18.84
C ILE A 170 11.72 -4.39 -18.03
N GLU A 171 11.19 -4.58 -16.82
CA GLU A 171 11.53 -5.75 -15.99
C GLU A 171 11.00 -7.07 -16.58
N GLU A 172 9.81 -7.06 -17.17
CA GLU A 172 9.25 -8.19 -17.93
C GLU A 172 10.15 -8.55 -19.12
N GLU A 173 10.53 -7.57 -19.96
CA GLU A 173 11.46 -7.78 -21.08
C GLU A 173 12.84 -8.28 -20.60
N ARG A 174 13.36 -7.74 -19.49
CA ARG A 174 14.62 -8.22 -18.88
C ARG A 174 14.51 -9.68 -18.42
N MET A 175 13.39 -10.06 -17.82
CA MET A 175 13.17 -11.43 -17.39
C MET A 175 13.04 -12.37 -18.58
N GLU A 176 12.40 -11.95 -19.67
CA GLU A 176 12.38 -12.71 -20.93
C GLU A 176 13.78 -12.92 -21.49
N VAL A 177 14.60 -11.87 -21.56
CA VAL A 177 16.01 -11.98 -21.97
C VAL A 177 16.76 -12.97 -21.08
N ALA A 178 16.61 -12.87 -19.75
CA ALA A 178 17.25 -13.80 -18.81
C ALA A 178 16.78 -15.25 -18.98
N VAL A 179 15.50 -15.48 -19.28
CA VAL A 179 14.96 -16.82 -19.59
C VAL A 179 15.55 -17.36 -20.89
N VAL A 180 15.70 -16.52 -21.92
CA VAL A 180 16.34 -16.90 -23.18
C VAL A 180 17.82 -17.23 -22.96
N GLU A 181 18.57 -16.39 -22.24
CA GLU A 181 19.97 -16.66 -21.88
C GLU A 181 20.11 -17.97 -21.11
N ARG A 182 19.23 -18.21 -20.12
CA ARG A 182 19.27 -19.44 -19.32
C ARG A 182 18.88 -20.67 -20.14
N ARG A 183 17.90 -20.56 -21.05
CA ARG A 183 17.59 -21.63 -22.01
C ARG A 183 18.78 -21.92 -22.92
N GLN A 184 19.47 -20.89 -23.40
CA GLN A 184 20.66 -21.04 -24.22
C GLN A 184 21.79 -21.73 -23.43
N GLN A 185 22.02 -21.36 -22.17
CA GLN A 185 22.97 -22.02 -21.29
C GLN A 185 22.62 -23.49 -21.06
N ILE A 186 21.35 -23.82 -20.79
CA ILE A 186 20.90 -25.20 -20.64
C ILE A 186 21.16 -25.98 -21.94
N SER A 187 20.83 -25.40 -23.11
CA SER A 187 21.08 -26.04 -24.40
C SER A 187 22.58 -26.29 -24.64
N VAL A 188 23.46 -25.34 -24.28
CA VAL A 188 24.91 -25.54 -24.34
C VAL A 188 25.36 -26.63 -23.37
N GLN A 189 24.85 -26.66 -22.13
CA GLN A 189 25.16 -27.70 -21.15
C GLN A 189 24.67 -29.08 -21.58
N GLU A 190 23.50 -29.19 -22.21
CA GLU A 190 23.01 -30.44 -22.81
C GLU A 190 23.93 -30.89 -23.96
N GLN A 191 24.39 -29.96 -24.81
CA GLN A 191 25.37 -30.27 -25.86
C GLN A 191 26.73 -30.71 -25.29
N GLU A 192 27.21 -30.07 -24.23
CA GLU A 192 28.42 -30.49 -23.52
C GLU A 192 28.25 -31.85 -22.86
N THR A 193 27.10 -32.11 -22.23
CA THR A 193 26.77 -33.40 -21.60
C THR A 193 26.73 -34.50 -22.65
N THR A 194 26.06 -34.29 -23.77
CA THR A 194 26.00 -35.28 -24.87
C THR A 194 27.38 -35.51 -25.50
N ARG A 195 28.22 -34.46 -25.62
CA ARG A 195 29.62 -34.63 -26.05
C ARG A 195 30.41 -35.45 -25.04
N MET A 196 30.27 -35.15 -23.75
CA MET A 196 30.94 -35.84 -22.65
C MET A 196 30.46 -37.31 -22.55
N GLU A 197 29.18 -37.58 -22.72
CA GLU A 197 28.64 -38.95 -22.79
C GLU A 197 29.27 -39.73 -23.94
N ARG A 198 29.38 -39.13 -25.13
CA ARG A 198 30.06 -39.75 -26.29
C ARG A 198 31.55 -39.97 -26.02
N GLU A 199 32.20 -39.05 -25.32
CA GLU A 199 33.62 -39.18 -24.93
C GLU A 199 33.81 -40.31 -23.91
N ILE A 200 32.98 -40.39 -22.87
CA ILE A 200 32.98 -41.48 -21.89
C ILE A 200 32.62 -42.81 -22.56
N GLU A 201 31.69 -42.82 -23.49
CA GLU A 201 31.34 -44.00 -24.27
C GLU A 201 32.54 -44.49 -25.09
N ALA A 202 33.27 -43.58 -25.75
CA ALA A 202 34.44 -43.92 -26.54
C ALA A 202 35.67 -44.31 -25.71
N THR A 203 35.92 -43.63 -24.59
CA THR A 203 37.17 -43.77 -23.80
C THR A 203 37.06 -44.76 -22.65
N VAL A 204 35.88 -44.90 -22.04
CA VAL A 204 35.67 -45.76 -20.87
C VAL A 204 34.84 -46.97 -21.24
N ARG A 205 33.64 -46.79 -21.81
CA ARG A 205 32.73 -47.93 -22.05
C ARG A 205 33.25 -48.87 -23.13
N LYS A 206 33.68 -48.37 -24.30
CA LYS A 206 34.20 -49.23 -25.38
C LYS A 206 35.44 -50.03 -24.98
N PRO A 207 36.47 -49.45 -24.32
CA PRO A 207 37.60 -50.22 -23.82
C PRO A 207 37.21 -51.16 -22.67
N ALA A 208 36.32 -50.75 -21.77
CA ALA A 208 35.83 -51.63 -20.70
C ALA A 208 35.00 -52.81 -21.25
N GLU A 209 34.19 -52.61 -22.28
CA GLU A 209 33.45 -53.66 -22.99
C GLU A 209 34.40 -54.56 -23.79
N ALA A 210 35.41 -53.98 -24.45
CA ALA A 210 36.45 -54.75 -25.14
C ALA A 210 37.26 -55.61 -24.15
N GLU A 211 37.62 -55.07 -22.98
CA GLU A 211 38.34 -55.83 -21.95
C GLU A 211 37.44 -56.86 -21.28
N ARG A 212 36.15 -56.56 -21.03
CA ARG A 212 35.18 -57.55 -20.54
C ARG A 212 35.02 -58.69 -21.55
N PHE A 213 34.88 -58.39 -22.83
CA PHE A 213 34.79 -59.39 -23.89
C PHE A 213 36.08 -60.21 -24.01
N ARG A 214 37.24 -59.57 -23.89
CA ARG A 214 38.55 -60.26 -23.87
C ARG A 214 38.65 -61.21 -22.69
N LEU A 215 38.29 -60.77 -21.48
CA LEU A 215 38.28 -61.57 -20.27
C LEU A 215 37.25 -62.72 -20.35
N GLU A 216 36.04 -62.47 -20.84
CA GLU A 216 35.03 -63.51 -21.08
C GLU A 216 35.55 -64.56 -22.07
N LYS A 217 36.21 -64.16 -23.16
CA LYS A 217 36.78 -65.08 -24.14
C LYS A 217 37.99 -65.86 -23.62
N ILE A 218 38.84 -65.23 -22.80
CA ILE A 218 39.94 -65.93 -22.12
C ILE A 218 39.37 -66.94 -21.12
N ALA A 219 38.37 -66.57 -20.33
CA ALA A 219 37.72 -67.48 -19.38
C ALA A 219 36.96 -68.62 -20.08
N GLU A 220 36.33 -68.37 -21.23
CA GLU A 220 35.70 -69.39 -22.07
C GLU A 220 36.75 -70.33 -22.68
N ALA A 221 37.88 -69.80 -23.15
CA ALA A 221 39.02 -70.59 -23.63
C ALA A 221 39.66 -71.43 -22.52
N GLU A 222 39.81 -70.89 -21.31
CA GLU A 222 40.30 -71.63 -20.15
C GLU A 222 39.33 -72.74 -19.72
N ARG A 223 38.02 -72.45 -19.68
CA ARG A 223 36.99 -73.48 -19.44
C ARG A 223 37.04 -74.57 -20.50
N ALA A 224 37.13 -74.22 -21.78
CA ALA A 224 37.23 -75.18 -22.87
C ALA A 224 38.52 -76.02 -22.78
N ARG A 225 39.64 -75.40 -22.42
CA ARG A 225 40.92 -76.11 -22.19
C ARG A 225 40.81 -77.09 -21.03
N LEU A 226 40.23 -76.68 -19.89
CA LEU A 226 40.02 -77.53 -18.73
C LEU A 226 39.11 -78.72 -19.04
N ILE A 227 38.05 -78.50 -19.84
CA ILE A 227 37.16 -79.59 -20.29
C ILE A 227 37.91 -80.55 -21.21
N MET A 228 38.66 -80.05 -22.20
CA MET A 228 39.46 -80.91 -23.09
C MET A 228 40.56 -81.67 -22.34
N GLU A 229 41.21 -81.06 -21.34
CA GLU A 229 42.22 -81.72 -20.51
C GLU A 229 41.59 -82.80 -19.64
N ALA A 230 40.43 -82.54 -19.04
CA ALA A 230 39.66 -83.54 -18.30
C ALA A 230 39.13 -84.68 -19.20
N GLU A 231 38.71 -84.39 -20.43
CA GLU A 231 38.31 -85.39 -21.42
C GLU A 231 39.51 -86.24 -21.88
N ALA A 232 40.66 -85.61 -22.14
CA ALA A 232 41.90 -86.31 -22.48
C ALA A 232 42.41 -87.18 -21.34
N GLU A 233 42.32 -86.72 -20.08
CA GLU A 233 42.63 -87.55 -18.91
C GLU A 233 41.62 -88.70 -18.76
N SER A 234 40.33 -88.46 -19.00
CA SER A 234 39.30 -89.51 -18.98
C SER A 234 39.55 -90.57 -20.04
N GLU A 235 39.89 -90.17 -21.27
CA GLU A 235 40.26 -91.10 -22.35
C GLU A 235 41.56 -91.82 -22.04
N ALA A 236 42.58 -91.16 -21.49
CA ALA A 236 43.82 -91.80 -21.08
C ALA A 236 43.61 -92.83 -19.97
N ILE A 237 42.70 -92.56 -19.02
CA ILE A 237 42.31 -93.51 -17.96
C ILE A 237 41.52 -94.68 -18.56
N LYS A 238 40.58 -94.45 -19.48
CA LYS A 238 39.85 -95.52 -20.19
C LYS A 238 40.81 -96.40 -20.98
N LEU A 239 41.71 -95.83 -21.77
CA LEU A 239 42.70 -96.57 -22.56
C LEU A 239 43.66 -97.37 -21.68
N LYS A 240 44.11 -96.81 -20.54
CA LYS A 240 44.89 -97.54 -19.53
C LYS A 240 44.07 -98.63 -18.84
N GLY A 241 42.78 -98.41 -18.62
CA GLY A 241 41.83 -99.37 -18.09
C GLY A 241 41.65 -100.57 -19.03
N ASP A 242 41.43 -100.31 -20.31
CA ASP A 242 41.29 -101.33 -21.36
C ASP A 242 42.60 -102.10 -21.56
N ALA A 243 43.76 -101.42 -21.54
CA ALA A 243 45.06 -102.07 -21.61
C ALA A 243 45.32 -102.98 -20.39
N LYS A 244 44.91 -102.56 -19.19
CA LYS A 244 45.00 -103.39 -17.97
C LYS A 244 44.02 -104.56 -18.00
N ALA A 245 42.80 -104.35 -18.53
CA ALA A 245 41.82 -105.42 -18.70
C ALA A 245 42.29 -106.47 -19.71
N TYR A 246 42.90 -106.05 -20.82
CA TYR A 246 43.48 -106.94 -21.83
C TYR A 246 44.70 -107.70 -21.29
N ALA A 247 45.58 -107.03 -20.55
CA ALA A 247 46.71 -107.67 -19.88
C ALA A 247 46.26 -108.67 -18.80
N ALA A 248 45.23 -108.34 -18.01
CA ALA A 248 44.66 -109.24 -17.00
C ALA A 248 43.99 -110.46 -17.63
N ALA A 249 43.27 -110.30 -18.76
CA ALA A 249 42.68 -111.41 -19.50
C ALA A 249 43.75 -112.34 -20.09
N ALA A 250 44.84 -111.79 -20.62
CA ALA A 250 45.97 -112.56 -21.13
C ALA A 250 46.73 -113.30 -20.00
N CYS A 251 46.94 -112.66 -18.85
CA CYS A 251 47.51 -113.30 -17.67
C CYS A 251 46.60 -114.41 -17.12
N ALA A 252 45.28 -114.19 -17.03
CA ALA A 252 44.33 -115.19 -16.55
C ALA A 252 44.26 -116.42 -17.48
N ALA A 253 44.36 -116.23 -18.80
CA ALA A 253 44.44 -117.34 -19.76
C ALA A 253 45.74 -118.14 -19.60
N ALA A 254 46.87 -117.45 -19.41
CA ALA A 254 48.17 -118.10 -19.19
C ALA A 254 48.24 -118.84 -17.85
N GLU A 255 47.64 -118.29 -16.78
CA GLU A 255 47.52 -118.96 -15.47
C GLU A 255 46.60 -120.18 -15.54
N ALA A 256 45.49 -120.12 -16.28
CA ALA A 256 44.59 -121.26 -16.48
C ALA A 256 45.28 -122.41 -17.23
N GLU A 257 46.11 -122.12 -18.25
CA GLU A 257 46.92 -123.13 -18.94
C GLU A 257 47.99 -123.76 -18.03
N GLN A 258 48.72 -122.92 -17.27
CA GLN A 258 49.70 -123.37 -16.27
C GLN A 258 49.06 -124.27 -15.19
N MET A 259 47.86 -123.92 -14.72
CA MET A 259 47.16 -124.67 -13.68
C MET A 259 46.63 -126.02 -14.23
N SER A 260 46.27 -126.09 -15.51
CA SER A 260 45.90 -127.36 -16.17
C SER A 260 47.10 -128.31 -16.36
N GLN A 261 48.29 -127.75 -16.65
CA GLN A 261 49.53 -128.52 -16.80
C GLN A 261 50.08 -128.99 -15.44
N LYS A 262 49.98 -128.15 -14.39
CA LYS A 262 50.27 -128.56 -13.00
C LYS A 262 49.33 -129.68 -12.55
N ALA A 263 48.03 -129.62 -12.87
CA ALA A 263 47.08 -130.68 -12.50
C ALA A 263 47.35 -132.04 -13.19
N LYS A 264 47.97 -132.05 -14.38
CA LYS A 264 48.36 -133.30 -15.08
C LYS A 264 49.67 -133.90 -14.54
N SER A 265 50.55 -133.11 -13.95
CA SER A 265 51.84 -133.57 -13.40
C SER A 265 51.74 -134.10 -11.96
N PHE A 266 50.67 -133.78 -11.23
CA PHE A 266 50.41 -134.34 -9.88
C PHE A 266 49.86 -135.79 -9.86
N LYS A 267 49.63 -136.42 -11.02
CA LYS A 267 49.05 -137.78 -11.10
C LYS A 267 50.06 -138.93 -11.12
N GLU A 268 51.37 -138.69 -11.27
CA GLU A 268 52.32 -139.78 -11.54
C GLU A 268 53.48 -140.01 -10.57
N TYR A 269 53.67 -139.24 -9.50
CA TYR A 269 54.74 -139.57 -8.54
C TYR A 269 54.25 -139.66 -7.09
N LYS A 270 54.04 -140.93 -6.69
CA LYS A 270 53.87 -141.43 -5.32
C LYS A 270 55.21 -141.34 -4.57
N GLU A 271 55.10 -141.09 -3.27
CA GLU A 271 56.15 -141.06 -2.23
C GLU A 271 56.90 -139.71 -2.07
N ALA A 272 56.84 -139.16 -0.84
CA ALA A 272 57.60 -138.02 -0.28
C ALA A 272 57.00 -136.58 -0.28
N ALA A 273 55.67 -136.40 -0.33
CA ALA A 273 55.05 -135.06 -0.28
C ALA A 273 54.12 -134.78 0.92
N MET A 274 54.37 -135.43 2.07
CA MET A 274 53.65 -135.10 3.32
C MET A 274 54.49 -134.23 4.29
N VAL A 275 55.69 -133.78 3.88
CA VAL A 275 56.61 -133.05 4.78
C VAL A 275 56.83 -131.57 4.37
N ASP A 276 56.42 -131.14 3.18
CA ASP A 276 56.65 -129.75 2.73
C ASP A 276 55.51 -128.77 3.10
N LEU A 277 54.31 -129.28 3.41
CA LEU A 277 53.16 -128.45 3.77
C LEU A 277 53.28 -127.81 5.17
N LEU A 278 54.21 -128.27 6.01
CA LEU A 278 54.40 -127.77 7.38
C LEU A 278 55.48 -126.69 7.52
N LEU A 279 56.29 -126.41 6.47
CA LEU A 279 57.42 -125.47 6.55
C LEU A 279 57.16 -124.07 5.92
N GLN A 280 56.04 -123.86 5.22
CA GLN A 280 55.73 -122.57 4.55
C GLN A 280 54.66 -121.71 5.25
N ALA A 281 53.93 -122.24 6.23
CA ALA A 281 52.83 -121.51 6.87
C ALA A 281 53.27 -120.53 7.99
N LEU A 282 54.55 -120.53 8.38
CA LEU A 282 55.05 -119.78 9.54
C LEU A 282 55.46 -118.31 9.30
N PRO A 283 55.89 -117.84 8.11
CA PRO A 283 56.30 -116.43 7.96
C PRO A 283 55.17 -115.41 7.71
N LYS A 284 53.97 -115.82 7.25
CA LYS A 284 52.96 -114.87 6.75
C LYS A 284 52.07 -114.21 7.80
N ILE A 285 52.15 -114.63 9.07
CA ILE A 285 51.40 -114.00 10.18
C ILE A 285 52.21 -112.87 10.83
N ALA A 286 53.53 -112.79 10.58
CA ALA A 286 54.41 -111.83 11.24
C ALA A 286 54.43 -110.41 10.61
N GLU A 287 54.03 -110.24 9.35
CA GLU A 287 54.17 -108.97 8.61
C GLU A 287 52.92 -108.07 8.67
N GLU A 288 51.72 -108.66 8.75
CA GLU A 288 50.46 -107.90 8.70
C GLU A 288 50.09 -107.20 10.03
N ALA A 289 50.80 -107.49 11.13
CA ALA A 289 50.49 -106.99 12.47
C ALA A 289 51.20 -105.67 12.85
N SER A 290 52.20 -105.22 12.11
CA SER A 290 53.12 -104.14 12.54
C SER A 290 52.94 -102.79 11.81
N ARG A 291 51.94 -102.67 10.93
CA ARG A 291 51.72 -101.50 10.07
C ARG A 291 51.13 -100.22 10.70
N PRO A 292 50.28 -100.22 11.76
CA PRO A 292 49.58 -98.97 12.15
C PRO A 292 50.28 -98.05 13.17
N LEU A 293 51.54 -98.27 13.55
CA LEU A 293 52.19 -97.50 14.64
C LEU A 293 53.26 -96.48 14.20
N SER A 294 53.51 -96.32 12.89
CA SER A 294 54.72 -95.63 12.43
C SER A 294 54.61 -94.12 12.15
N ASP A 295 53.41 -93.55 11.93
CA ASP A 295 53.31 -92.28 11.17
C ASP A 295 52.52 -91.11 11.81
N THR A 296 52.52 -90.94 13.14
CA THR A 296 52.09 -89.66 13.75
C THR A 296 53.18 -89.04 14.62
N LYS A 297 54.09 -88.26 14.00
CA LYS A 297 55.07 -87.38 14.69
C LYS A 297 54.54 -85.95 14.83
N LYS A 298 53.64 -85.79 15.80
CA LYS A 298 53.51 -84.61 16.68
C LYS A 298 52.94 -83.30 16.11
N VAL A 299 51.70 -83.06 16.53
CA VAL A 299 50.95 -81.80 16.65
C VAL A 299 51.60 -80.89 17.69
N THR A 300 51.63 -79.57 17.47
CA THR A 300 51.95 -78.58 18.52
C THR A 300 50.93 -77.44 18.52
N MET A 301 50.02 -77.47 19.51
CA MET A 301 49.13 -76.40 19.96
C MET A 301 49.81 -75.61 21.09
N ILE A 302 49.52 -74.31 21.21
CA ILE A 302 49.92 -73.46 22.35
C ILE A 302 48.65 -72.85 22.97
N SER A 303 48.43 -73.13 24.25
CA SER A 303 47.37 -72.61 25.12
C SER A 303 47.94 -72.39 26.52
N SER A 304 47.55 -71.30 27.18
CA SER A 304 47.59 -71.16 28.64
C SER A 304 46.62 -70.08 29.12
N GLY A 305 45.44 -70.53 29.57
CA GLY A 305 44.43 -69.71 30.25
C GLY A 305 43.16 -70.46 30.64
N GLY A 306 43.29 -71.67 31.19
CA GLY A 306 42.20 -72.58 31.61
C GLY A 306 42.49 -74.03 31.15
N GLU A 307 42.56 -74.97 32.09
CA GLU A 307 43.15 -76.33 32.04
C GLU A 307 43.51 -76.94 30.68
N VAL A 308 44.80 -77.30 30.60
CA VAL A 308 45.44 -78.10 29.57
C VAL A 308 45.44 -79.57 30.00
N GLY A 309 45.12 -80.47 29.07
CA GLY A 309 45.68 -81.83 29.08
C GLY A 309 44.69 -82.95 29.37
N ALA A 310 44.87 -84.04 28.60
CA ALA A 310 44.38 -85.43 28.71
C ALA A 310 42.89 -85.70 29.01
N SER A 311 42.24 -84.97 29.91
CA SER A 311 40.87 -85.23 30.36
C SER A 311 39.80 -84.79 29.36
N ARG A 312 40.05 -83.75 28.54
CA ARG A 312 39.18 -83.39 27.40
C ARG A 312 39.37 -84.34 26.20
N LEU A 313 40.56 -84.90 26.02
CA LEU A 313 40.81 -85.96 25.03
C LEU A 313 40.12 -87.28 25.44
N ALA A 314 40.18 -87.66 26.72
CA ALA A 314 39.46 -88.82 27.24
C ALA A 314 37.93 -88.61 27.23
N GLY A 315 37.45 -87.38 27.49
CA GLY A 315 36.04 -86.99 27.40
C GLY A 315 35.51 -86.93 25.96
N GLU A 316 36.27 -86.38 25.01
CA GLU A 316 35.91 -86.38 23.58
C GLU A 316 35.99 -87.78 22.97
N ILE A 317 36.88 -88.66 23.45
CA ILE A 317 36.90 -90.08 23.09
C ILE A 317 35.68 -90.81 23.66
N LEU A 318 35.24 -90.50 24.89
CA LEU A 318 33.99 -91.05 25.45
C LEU A 318 32.74 -90.54 24.71
N ASP A 319 32.68 -89.26 24.33
CA ASP A 319 31.61 -88.67 23.51
C ASP A 319 31.55 -89.28 22.09
N ILE A 320 32.70 -89.68 21.53
CA ILE A 320 32.77 -90.40 20.25
C ILE A 320 32.29 -91.84 20.45
N VAL A 321 32.70 -92.54 21.51
CA VAL A 321 32.26 -93.92 21.80
C VAL A 321 30.76 -93.98 22.15
N GLU A 322 30.19 -92.94 22.78
CA GLU A 322 28.76 -92.85 23.10
C GLU A 322 27.91 -92.55 21.84
N LYS A 323 28.48 -91.89 20.82
CA LYS A 323 27.81 -91.63 19.53
C LYS A 323 28.00 -92.74 18.48
N VAL A 324 28.94 -93.65 18.65
CA VAL A 324 29.20 -94.76 17.71
C VAL A 324 27.99 -95.70 17.53
N PRO A 325 27.22 -96.10 18.57
CA PRO A 325 26.00 -96.89 18.37
C PRO A 325 24.93 -96.14 17.57
N ALA A 326 24.82 -94.82 17.75
CA ALA A 326 23.85 -93.98 17.04
C ALA A 326 24.21 -93.75 15.55
N VAL A 327 25.50 -93.75 15.21
CA VAL A 327 25.98 -93.65 13.82
C VAL A 327 25.89 -94.99 13.09
N VAL A 328 26.12 -96.12 13.78
CA VAL A 328 25.91 -97.46 13.21
C VAL A 328 24.42 -97.73 12.97
N SER A 329 23.54 -97.30 13.88
CA SER A 329 22.08 -97.33 13.68
C SER A 329 21.63 -96.54 12.45
N LYS A 330 22.20 -95.34 12.23
CA LYS A 330 21.89 -94.49 11.06
C LYS A 330 22.51 -94.97 9.74
N LEU A 331 23.58 -95.76 9.75
CA LEU A 331 24.27 -96.26 8.54
C LEU A 331 23.98 -97.73 8.20
N THR A 332 23.46 -98.54 9.13
CA THR A 332 23.21 -99.99 8.90
C THR A 332 21.77 -100.44 9.10
N GLY A 333 20.88 -99.56 9.61
CA GLY A 333 19.44 -99.82 9.64
C GLY A 333 18.93 -100.87 10.63
N VAL A 334 19.75 -101.33 11.59
CA VAL A 334 19.34 -102.32 12.61
C VAL A 334 19.71 -101.83 14.02
N ASN A 335 18.69 -101.62 14.87
CA ASN A 335 18.80 -101.23 16.29
C ASN A 335 18.77 -102.46 17.20
N ILE A 336 19.77 -102.63 18.08
CA ILE A 336 19.91 -103.81 18.96
C ILE A 336 19.57 -103.44 20.43
N GLY A 337 18.54 -102.62 20.63
CA GLY A 337 18.05 -102.19 21.95
C GLY A 337 16.60 -102.58 22.20
N GLN A 338 16.31 -103.88 22.12
CA GLN A 338 15.09 -104.54 22.61
C GLN A 338 13.74 -104.11 21.99
N ALA A 339 13.53 -104.52 20.74
CA ALA A 339 12.24 -105.07 20.32
C ALA A 339 12.08 -106.48 20.92
N GLN A 340 11.71 -106.55 22.20
CA GLN A 340 11.14 -107.74 22.82
C GLN A 340 10.23 -107.34 23.99
N TYR A 341 9.16 -106.60 23.68
CA TYR A 341 7.89 -106.71 24.43
C TYR A 341 6.76 -106.77 23.41
N MET A 342 6.21 -107.97 23.31
CA MET A 342 5.13 -108.39 22.44
C MET A 342 3.78 -107.98 23.01
N SER A 343 2.86 -107.68 22.08
CA SER A 343 1.47 -108.12 22.07
C SER A 343 0.46 -107.56 23.09
N SER A 344 -0.75 -107.43 22.55
CA SER A 344 -2.05 -107.60 23.21
C SER A 344 -2.69 -106.34 23.79
N GLY A 345 -3.72 -105.86 23.08
CA GLY A 345 -4.62 -104.78 23.46
C GLY A 345 -5.44 -104.34 22.26
#